data_AF-A0A7W1BFJ1-F1
#
_entry.id   AF-A0A7W1BFJ1-F1
#
_cell.length_a   1.000
_cell.length_b   1.000
_cell.length_c   1.000
_cell.angle_alpha   90.00
_cell.angle_beta   90.00
_cell.angle_gamma   90.00
#
_symmetry.space_group_name_H-M   'P 1'
#
loop_
_entity.id
_entity.type
_entity.pdbx_description
1 polymer ?
#
loop_
_entity_poly.entity_id
_entity_poly.type
_entity_poly.pdbx_seq_one_letter_code
_entity_poly.pdbx_strand_id
1 'polypeptide(L)'
;MTDPWTDRLSDYLDGDLPPAERTAMETHLASCAECAETLIGIRRVITRARALDDRAPSADLWPGVAARIGARRAPRRFTFSMPQLAAAGIALAALSGAAGWVLSPGVPAGASIATTPGAQPMVTQVRAPVTGSYDAAVADLEQVLAAGRGRLDTATVRVLEQNLATIDRAIAQAQRAVATD
;
A
#
# COMPACT_ATOMS: atom_id res chain seq x y z
N MET A 1 -4.98 11.93 -23.41
CA MET A 1 -4.53 10.54 -23.22
C MET A 1 -3.03 10.62 -23.04
N THR A 2 -2.54 10.44 -21.81
CA THR A 2 -1.10 10.56 -21.53
C THR A 2 -0.37 9.40 -22.19
N ASP A 3 0.65 9.68 -22.99
CA ASP A 3 1.51 8.65 -23.54
C ASP A 3 2.30 8.00 -22.38
N PRO A 4 2.29 6.64 -22.23
CA PRO A 4 3.05 5.96 -21.19
C PRO A 4 4.55 6.31 -21.19
N TRP A 5 5.10 6.78 -22.31
CA TRP A 5 6.48 7.24 -22.41
C TRP A 5 6.75 8.55 -21.66
N THR A 6 5.72 9.39 -21.46
CA THR A 6 5.87 10.68 -20.76
C THR A 6 6.30 10.47 -19.30
N ASP A 7 5.71 9.49 -18.61
CA ASP A 7 6.04 9.20 -17.21
C ASP A 7 7.47 8.63 -17.05
N ARG A 8 8.06 8.11 -18.14
CA ARG A 8 9.40 7.50 -18.14
C ARG A 8 10.51 8.46 -18.59
N LEU A 9 10.19 9.71 -18.90
CA LEU A 9 11.18 10.72 -19.27
C LEU A 9 12.15 11.04 -18.11
N SER A 10 11.70 10.94 -16.85
CA SER A 10 12.59 11.12 -15.69
C SER A 10 13.63 10.00 -15.63
N ASP A 11 13.19 8.73 -15.64
CA ASP A 11 14.09 7.56 -15.65
C ASP A 11 15.14 7.64 -16.77
N TYR A 12 14.73 8.14 -17.96
CA TYR A 12 15.66 8.34 -19.08
C TYR A 12 16.72 9.40 -18.78
N LEU A 13 16.33 10.54 -18.17
CA LEU A 13 17.22 11.63 -17.81
C LEU A 13 18.17 11.28 -16.65
N ASP A 14 17.66 10.52 -15.68
CA ASP A 14 18.41 10.07 -14.51
C ASP A 14 19.37 8.91 -14.84
N GLY A 15 19.14 8.24 -15.98
CA GLY A 15 19.97 7.13 -16.45
C GLY A 15 19.53 5.77 -15.92
N ASP A 16 18.37 5.71 -15.28
CA ASP A 16 17.81 4.53 -14.62
C ASP A 16 17.13 3.55 -15.57
N LEU A 17 16.93 3.93 -16.85
CA LEU A 17 16.41 3.01 -17.86
C LEU A 17 17.42 1.89 -18.23
N PRO A 18 16.97 0.62 -18.26
CA PRO A 18 17.71 -0.48 -18.84
C PRO A 18 18.09 -0.20 -20.31
N PRO A 19 19.19 -0.76 -20.84
CA PRO A 19 19.68 -0.46 -22.19
C PRO A 19 18.63 -0.65 -23.30
N ALA A 20 17.86 -1.75 -23.25
CA ALA A 20 16.82 -2.02 -24.25
C ALA A 20 15.69 -0.98 -24.24
N GLU A 21 15.28 -0.55 -23.05
CA GLU A 21 14.23 0.44 -22.85
C GLU A 21 14.71 1.85 -23.24
N ARG A 22 16.00 2.14 -23.01
CA ARG A 22 16.63 3.38 -23.48
C ARG A 22 16.59 3.48 -25.00
N THR A 23 16.94 2.43 -25.73
CA THR A 23 16.86 2.43 -27.21
C THR A 23 15.41 2.58 -27.70
N ALA A 24 14.45 1.95 -27.01
CA ALA A 24 13.03 2.11 -27.33
C ALA A 24 12.55 3.55 -27.08
N MET A 25 12.97 4.17 -25.97
CA MET A 25 12.69 5.58 -25.66
C MET A 25 13.30 6.51 -26.73
N GLU A 26 14.55 6.30 -27.14
CA GLU A 26 15.20 7.09 -28.19
C GLU A 26 14.46 6.99 -29.53
N THR A 27 13.99 5.78 -29.88
CA THR A 27 13.16 5.54 -31.06
C THR A 27 11.83 6.29 -30.95
N HIS A 28 11.18 6.24 -29.79
CA HIS A 28 9.94 6.97 -29.54
C HIS A 28 10.14 8.49 -29.67
N LEU A 29 11.18 9.04 -29.03
CA LEU A 29 11.53 10.46 -29.09
C LEU A 29 11.83 10.95 -30.51
N ALA A 30 12.33 10.09 -31.39
CA ALA A 30 12.53 10.42 -32.81
C ALA A 30 11.21 10.51 -33.60
N SER A 31 10.14 9.85 -33.11
CA SER A 31 8.84 9.76 -33.79
C SER A 31 7.74 10.64 -33.17
N CYS A 32 7.87 11.03 -31.89
CA CYS A 32 6.86 11.77 -31.14
C CYS A 32 7.34 13.18 -30.79
N ALA A 33 6.80 14.19 -31.47
CA ALA A 33 7.17 15.59 -31.26
C ALA A 33 6.80 16.11 -29.86
N GLU A 34 5.67 15.68 -29.30
CA GLU A 34 5.20 16.10 -27.97
C GLU A 34 6.16 15.64 -26.86
N CYS A 35 6.57 14.37 -26.88
CA CYS A 35 7.55 13.84 -25.92
C CYS A 35 8.93 14.49 -26.11
N ALA A 36 9.34 14.77 -27.35
CA ALA A 36 10.60 15.46 -27.63
C ALA A 36 10.60 16.90 -27.10
N GLU A 37 9.50 17.65 -27.29
CA GLU A 37 9.36 19.00 -26.74
C GLU A 37 9.36 19.00 -25.21
N THR A 38 8.65 18.04 -24.60
CA THR A 38 8.64 17.87 -23.14
C THR A 38 10.05 17.62 -22.61
N LEU A 39 10.81 16.73 -23.26
CA LEU A 39 12.21 16.46 -22.89
C LEU A 39 13.10 17.70 -23.02
N ILE A 40 12.93 18.51 -24.07
CA ILE A 40 13.64 19.79 -24.23
C ILE A 40 13.28 20.75 -23.09
N GLY A 41 12.00 20.82 -22.71
CA GLY A 41 11.51 21.60 -21.58
C GLY A 41 12.19 21.21 -20.26
N ILE A 42 12.20 19.92 -19.94
CA ILE A 42 12.82 19.40 -18.72
C ILE A 42 14.33 19.67 -18.71
N ARG A 43 15.03 19.41 -19.84
CA ARG A 43 16.47 19.70 -19.97
C ARG A 43 16.78 21.18 -19.74
N ARG A 44 15.91 22.09 -20.20
CA ARG A 44 16.06 23.54 -19.96
C ARG A 44 15.94 23.87 -18.46
N VAL A 45 15.00 23.25 -17.75
CA VAL A 45 14.87 23.42 -16.29
C VAL A 45 16.13 22.93 -15.59
N ILE A 46 16.63 21.73 -15.93
CA ILE A 46 17.86 21.17 -15.36
C ILE A 46 19.05 22.10 -15.57
N THR A 47 19.25 22.60 -16.80
CA THR A 47 20.35 23.52 -17.10
C THR A 47 20.25 24.81 -16.28
N ARG A 48 19.05 25.40 -16.14
CA ARG A 48 18.85 26.59 -15.30
C ARG A 48 19.07 26.31 -13.83
N ALA A 49 18.61 25.15 -13.35
CA ALA A 49 18.78 24.74 -11.97
C ALA A 49 20.26 24.55 -11.61
N ARG A 50 21.04 23.95 -12.52
CA ARG A 50 22.50 23.78 -12.36
C ARG A 50 23.28 25.10 -12.39
N ALA A 51 22.70 26.17 -12.94
CA ALA A 51 23.32 27.49 -12.98
C ALA A 51 23.05 28.33 -11.71
N LEU A 52 22.22 27.82 -10.78
CA LEU A 52 22.01 28.48 -9.49
C LEU A 52 23.25 28.31 -8.62
N ASP A 53 23.60 29.37 -7.88
CA ASP A 53 24.65 29.31 -6.87
C ASP A 53 24.27 28.33 -5.75
N ASP A 54 25.21 27.45 -5.41
CA ASP A 54 25.04 26.56 -4.27
C ASP A 54 25.24 27.35 -2.96
N ARG A 55 24.11 27.78 -2.38
CA ARG A 55 24.10 28.55 -1.13
C ARG A 55 23.86 27.64 0.07
N ALA A 56 24.90 27.49 0.88
CA ALA A 56 24.78 26.82 2.17
C ALA A 56 23.74 27.54 3.08
N PRO A 57 22.98 26.77 3.90
CA PRO A 57 22.05 27.33 4.87
C PRO A 57 22.78 28.23 5.89
N SER A 58 22.08 29.24 6.40
CA SER A 58 22.67 30.22 7.35
C SER A 58 22.96 29.66 8.74
N ALA A 59 22.38 28.50 9.09
CA ALA A 59 22.53 27.84 10.37
C ALA A 59 22.44 26.32 10.21
N ASP A 60 22.88 25.58 11.24
CA ASP A 60 22.68 24.13 11.31
C ASP A 60 21.21 23.80 11.56
N LEU A 61 20.55 23.22 10.56
CA LEU A 61 19.15 22.84 10.60
C LEU A 61 18.94 21.41 11.16
N TRP A 62 20.01 20.61 11.28
CA TRP A 62 19.91 19.21 11.65
C TRP A 62 19.24 18.97 13.00
N PRO A 63 19.52 19.73 14.08
CA PRO A 63 18.85 19.53 15.37
C PRO A 63 17.33 19.65 15.28
N GLY A 64 16.83 20.61 14.51
CA GLY A 64 15.39 20.81 14.31
C GLY A 64 14.73 19.72 13.47
N VAL A 65 15.44 19.19 12.47
CA VAL A 65 14.98 18.05 11.66
C VAL A 65 14.96 16.77 12.50
N ALA A 66 16.05 16.48 13.22
CA ALA A 66 16.18 15.31 14.07
C ALA A 66 15.09 15.26 15.16
N ALA A 67 14.79 16.40 15.80
CA ALA A 67 13.71 16.50 16.77
C ALA A 67 12.35 16.11 16.18
N ARG A 68 12.06 16.47 14.92
CA ARG A 68 10.78 16.18 14.27
C ARG A 68 10.68 14.76 13.72
N ILE A 69 11.79 14.18 13.27
CA ILE A 69 11.86 12.76 12.88
C ILE A 69 11.69 11.86 14.10
N GLY A 70 12.32 12.21 15.23
CA GLY A 70 12.22 11.47 16.49
C GLY A 70 10.86 11.65 17.19
N ALA A 71 10.23 12.81 17.05
CA ALA A 71 8.90 13.08 17.58
C ALA A 71 7.79 12.49 16.69
N ARG A 72 7.80 11.17 16.47
CA ARG A 72 6.55 10.49 16.12
C ARG A 72 5.58 10.80 17.25
N ARG A 73 4.50 11.51 16.94
CA ARG A 73 3.48 11.92 17.91
C ARG A 73 2.97 10.65 18.58
N ALA A 74 3.43 10.39 19.80
CA ALA A 74 2.93 9.27 20.58
C ALA A 74 1.39 9.38 20.59
N PRO A 75 0.65 8.29 20.31
CA PRO A 75 -0.79 8.36 20.39
C PRO A 75 -1.13 8.87 21.78
N ARG A 76 -1.92 9.95 21.85
CA ARG A 76 -2.48 10.43 23.11
C ARG A 76 -3.35 9.31 23.64
N ARG A 77 -2.78 8.45 24.47
CA ARG A 77 -3.52 7.40 25.17
C ARG A 77 -4.36 8.13 26.20
N PHE A 78 -5.63 8.33 25.89
CA PHE A 78 -6.61 8.67 26.91
C PHE A 78 -6.73 7.46 27.82
N THR A 79 -6.14 7.54 29.01
CA THR A 79 -6.30 6.54 30.05
C THR A 79 -7.69 6.72 30.65
N PHE A 80 -8.67 6.03 30.08
CA PHE A 80 -9.96 5.83 30.74
C PHE A 80 -9.77 4.77 31.83
N SER A 81 -10.16 5.09 33.06
CA SER A 81 -10.10 4.13 34.15
C SER A 81 -11.07 2.97 33.85
N MET A 82 -10.67 1.75 34.20
CA MET A 82 -11.47 0.54 34.01
C MET A 82 -12.97 0.67 34.46
N PRO A 83 -13.32 1.37 35.56
CA PRO A 83 -14.73 1.59 35.90
C PRO A 83 -15.50 2.50 34.92
N GLN A 84 -14.82 3.45 34.26
CA GLN A 84 -15.46 4.38 33.31
C GLN A 84 -15.85 3.68 32.00
N LEU A 85 -15.06 2.71 31.55
CA LEU A 85 -15.38 1.88 30.38
C LEU A 85 -16.56 0.95 30.66
N ALA A 86 -16.64 0.38 31.87
CA ALA A 86 -17.77 -0.46 32.27
C ALA A 86 -19.09 0.34 32.29
N ALA A 87 -19.09 1.54 32.86
CA ALA A 87 -20.28 2.41 32.89
C ALA A 87 -20.73 2.84 31.48
N ALA A 88 -19.79 3.23 30.61
CA ALA A 88 -20.10 3.60 29.23
C ALA A 88 -20.65 2.40 28.41
N GLY A 89 -20.08 1.20 28.61
CA GLY A 89 -20.56 -0.02 27.99
C GLY A 89 -21.98 -0.39 28.42
N ILE A 90 -22.30 -0.29 29.71
CA ILE A 90 -23.66 -0.56 30.23
C ILE A 90 -24.67 0.45 29.66
N ALA A 91 -24.31 1.74 29.61
CA ALA A 91 -25.19 2.77 29.05
C ALA A 91 -25.49 2.52 27.56
N LEU A 92 -24.47 2.15 26.78
CA LEU A 92 -24.63 1.82 25.36
C LEU A 92 -25.48 0.55 25.15
N ALA A 93 -25.28 -0.49 25.96
CA ALA A 93 -26.08 -1.72 25.91
C ALA A 93 -27.56 -1.47 26.25
N ALA A 94 -27.83 -0.63 27.26
CA ALA A 94 -29.19 -0.26 27.65
C ALA A 94 -29.91 0.54 26.55
N LEU A 95 -29.22 1.51 25.93
CA LEU A 95 -29.78 2.34 24.86
C LEU A 95 -30.04 1.53 23.57
N SER A 96 -29.12 0.65 23.20
CA SER A 96 -29.26 -0.19 21.99
C SER A 96 -30.30 -1.31 22.16
N GLY A 97 -30.36 -1.94 23.35
CA GLY A 97 -31.39 -2.92 23.66
C GLY A 97 -32.81 -2.33 23.66
N ALA A 98 -32.97 -1.11 24.18
CA ALA A 98 -34.24 -0.40 24.16
C ALA A 98 -34.69 -0.04 22.72
N ALA A 99 -33.76 0.36 21.85
CA ALA A 99 -34.08 0.70 20.47
C ALA A 99 -34.49 -0.54 19.64
N GLY A 100 -33.80 -1.68 19.82
CA GLY A 100 -34.11 -2.91 19.09
C GLY A 100 -35.48 -3.52 19.45
N TRP A 101 -35.90 -3.41 20.70
CA TRP A 101 -37.20 -3.94 21.15
C TRP A 101 -38.38 -3.08 20.67
N VAL A 102 -38.17 -1.76 20.55
CA VAL A 102 -39.21 -0.82 20.11
C VAL A 102 -39.38 -0.81 18.57
N LEU A 103 -38.36 -1.18 17.80
CA LEU A 103 -38.37 -1.13 16.33
C LEU A 103 -38.45 -2.49 15.62
N SER A 104 -38.78 -3.59 16.31
CA SER A 104 -38.93 -4.91 15.66
C SER A 104 -40.39 -5.23 15.31
N PRO A 105 -40.89 -4.91 14.09
CA PRO A 105 -42.09 -5.55 13.56
C PRO A 105 -41.76 -7.01 13.20
N GLY A 106 -42.56 -7.96 13.68
CA GLY A 106 -42.37 -9.38 13.45
C GLY A 106 -42.36 -9.73 11.96
N VAL A 107 -41.28 -10.39 11.50
CA VAL A 107 -41.15 -10.87 10.12
C VAL A 107 -41.66 -12.32 10.07
N PRO A 108 -42.71 -12.65 9.30
CA PRO A 108 -43.13 -14.03 9.12
C PRO A 108 -42.16 -14.75 8.18
N ALA A 109 -41.71 -15.92 8.60
CA ALA A 109 -40.83 -16.80 7.85
C ALA A 109 -41.58 -17.44 6.67
N GLY A 110 -41.09 -17.23 5.45
CA GLY A 110 -41.54 -18.00 4.29
C GLY A 110 -41.37 -17.30 2.95
N ALA A 111 -40.16 -17.33 2.39
CA ALA A 111 -39.96 -17.18 0.95
C ALA A 111 -38.62 -17.80 0.53
N SER A 112 -38.67 -19.06 0.07
CA SER A 112 -37.55 -19.68 -0.65
C SER A 112 -37.66 -19.33 -2.14
N ILE A 113 -36.58 -18.84 -2.73
CA ILE A 113 -36.45 -18.61 -4.18
C ILE A 113 -35.66 -19.80 -4.76
N ALA A 114 -36.20 -20.42 -5.81
CA ALA A 114 -35.58 -21.52 -6.54
C ALA A 114 -34.62 -21.00 -7.63
N THR A 115 -33.47 -21.66 -7.80
CA THR A 115 -32.43 -21.37 -8.80
C THR A 115 -32.60 -22.23 -10.06
N THR A 116 -32.49 -21.62 -11.24
CA THR A 116 -32.39 -22.32 -12.54
C THR A 116 -31.02 -22.00 -13.18
N PRO A 117 -30.21 -22.99 -13.61
CA PRO A 117 -28.87 -22.74 -14.16
C PRO A 117 -28.83 -22.75 -15.69
N GLY A 118 -28.02 -21.87 -16.30
CA GLY A 118 -27.54 -22.05 -17.68
C GLY A 118 -27.01 -20.80 -18.37
N ALA A 119 -25.67 -20.77 -18.59
CA ALA A 119 -24.93 -20.28 -19.77
C ALA A 119 -23.65 -19.50 -19.40
N GLN A 120 -22.50 -20.04 -19.79
CA GLN A 120 -21.19 -19.35 -19.79
C GLN A 120 -20.60 -19.33 -21.20
N PRO A 121 -19.78 -18.34 -21.56
CA PRO A 121 -18.74 -18.53 -22.55
C PRO A 121 -17.32 -18.30 -21.99
N MET A 122 -16.42 -19.07 -22.58
CA MET A 122 -15.03 -19.39 -22.22
C MET A 122 -14.02 -18.40 -22.81
N VAL A 123 -12.94 -18.08 -22.08
CA VAL A 123 -11.73 -17.42 -22.60
C VAL A 123 -10.49 -18.14 -22.08
N THR A 124 -9.70 -18.72 -22.98
CA THR A 124 -8.40 -19.35 -22.68
C THR A 124 -7.30 -18.31 -22.76
N GLN A 125 -6.60 -18.05 -21.65
CA GLN A 125 -5.38 -17.23 -21.59
C GLN A 125 -4.19 -18.11 -21.24
N VAL A 126 -3.20 -18.17 -22.14
CA VAL A 126 -1.87 -18.77 -21.89
C VAL A 126 -1.02 -17.73 -21.16
N ARG A 127 -0.54 -18.05 -19.95
CA ARG A 127 0.39 -17.22 -19.17
C ARG A 127 1.64 -18.03 -18.81
N ALA A 128 2.81 -17.57 -19.24
CA ALA A 128 4.11 -18.11 -18.83
C ALA A 128 4.36 -17.80 -17.33
N PRO A 129 5.10 -18.66 -16.60
CA PRO A 129 5.21 -18.55 -15.16
C PRO A 129 6.18 -17.43 -14.76
N VAL A 130 5.59 -16.36 -14.25
CA VAL A 130 6.23 -15.19 -13.62
C VAL A 130 6.90 -15.56 -12.26
N THR A 131 6.68 -16.77 -11.74
CA THR A 131 6.96 -17.18 -10.36
C THR A 131 8.45 -17.27 -10.01
N GLY A 132 9.32 -17.72 -10.93
CA GLY A 132 10.73 -18.00 -10.59
C GLY A 132 11.56 -16.78 -10.16
N SER A 133 11.18 -15.57 -10.57
CA SER A 133 11.86 -14.32 -10.16
C SER A 133 11.46 -13.89 -8.73
N TYR A 134 10.21 -14.15 -8.34
CA TYR A 134 9.72 -13.81 -7.00
C TYR A 134 10.25 -14.78 -5.95
N ASP A 135 10.34 -16.07 -6.28
CA ASP A 135 10.84 -17.09 -5.37
C ASP A 135 12.29 -16.79 -4.94
N ALA A 136 13.12 -16.30 -5.86
CA ALA A 136 14.50 -15.90 -5.57
C ALA A 136 14.57 -14.65 -4.66
N ALA A 137 13.70 -13.67 -4.88
CA ALA A 137 13.63 -12.46 -4.04
C ALA A 137 13.12 -12.76 -2.63
N VAL A 138 12.17 -13.70 -2.49
CA VAL A 138 11.66 -14.16 -1.19
C VAL A 138 12.76 -14.86 -0.39
N ALA A 139 13.55 -15.73 -1.03
CA ALA A 139 14.66 -16.42 -0.36
C ALA A 139 15.73 -15.46 0.20
N ASP A 140 16.06 -14.39 -0.54
CA ASP A 140 17.03 -13.38 -0.09
C ASP A 140 16.51 -12.60 1.14
N LEU A 141 15.23 -12.20 1.13
CA LEU A 141 14.58 -11.53 2.24
C LEU A 141 14.50 -12.40 3.50
N GLU A 142 14.20 -13.70 3.34
CA GLU A 142 14.18 -14.67 4.44
C GLU A 142 15.57 -14.82 5.08
N GLN A 143 16.62 -14.83 4.28
CA GLN A 143 17.99 -14.93 4.76
C GLN A 143 18.43 -13.68 5.55
N VAL A 144 18.06 -12.49 5.08
CA VAL A 144 18.29 -11.22 5.80
C VAL A 144 17.52 -11.17 7.12
N LEU A 145 16.27 -11.64 7.12
CA LEU A 145 15.44 -11.68 8.32
C LEU A 145 15.96 -12.70 9.34
N ALA A 146 16.42 -13.87 8.89
CA ALA A 146 17.04 -14.89 9.74
C ALA A 146 18.33 -14.37 10.40
N ALA A 147 19.16 -13.65 9.65
CA ALA A 147 20.38 -13.02 10.17
C ALA A 147 20.08 -11.90 11.20
N GLY A 148 18.94 -11.22 11.08
CA GLY A 148 18.52 -10.13 11.99
C GLY A 148 17.79 -10.58 13.26
N ARG A 149 17.28 -11.82 13.30
CA ARG A 149 16.40 -12.32 14.38
C ARG A 149 17.06 -12.33 15.76
N GLY A 150 18.38 -12.47 15.82
CA GLY A 150 19.16 -12.41 17.05
C GLY A 150 19.30 -11.01 17.68
N ARG A 151 18.85 -9.94 17.00
CA ARG A 151 18.91 -8.55 17.51
C ARG A 151 17.54 -7.96 17.86
N LEU A 152 16.47 -8.72 17.69
CA LEU A 152 15.12 -8.26 17.99
C LEU A 152 14.79 -8.59 19.44
N ASP A 153 14.40 -7.56 20.20
CA ASP A 153 13.91 -7.75 21.57
C ASP A 153 12.68 -8.66 21.57
N THR A 154 12.56 -9.54 22.57
CA THR A 154 11.54 -10.62 22.60
C THR A 154 10.12 -10.07 22.57
N ALA A 155 9.91 -8.86 23.10
CA ALA A 155 8.63 -8.17 23.02
C ALA A 155 8.27 -7.76 21.59
N THR A 156 9.26 -7.36 20.78
CA THR A 156 9.06 -6.96 19.38
C THR A 156 8.72 -8.17 18.51
N VAL A 157 9.42 -9.29 18.70
CA VAL A 157 9.13 -10.55 17.99
C VAL A 157 7.69 -11.01 18.23
N ARG A 158 7.24 -10.97 19.49
CA ARG A 158 5.86 -11.36 19.85
C ARG A 158 4.81 -10.48 19.16
N VAL A 159 5.06 -9.18 19.04
CA VAL A 159 4.15 -8.24 18.35
C VAL A 159 4.13 -8.52 16.85
N LEU A 160 5.28 -8.78 16.24
CA LEU A 160 5.34 -9.15 14.81
C LEU A 160 4.60 -10.47 14.54
N GLU A 161 4.81 -11.50 15.34
CA GLU A 161 4.11 -12.79 15.20
C GLU A 161 2.59 -12.63 15.33
N GLN A 162 2.13 -11.82 16.28
CA GLN A 162 0.70 -11.57 16.46
C GLN A 162 0.08 -10.78 15.29
N ASN A 163 0.83 -9.82 14.73
CA ASN A 163 0.39 -9.06 13.55
C ASN A 163 0.33 -9.96 12.31
N LEU A 164 1.35 -10.79 12.07
CA LEU A 164 1.37 -11.73 10.95
C LEU A 164 0.21 -12.73 11.03
N ALA A 165 -0.02 -13.33 12.20
CA ALA A 165 -1.17 -14.22 12.41
C ALA A 165 -2.55 -13.54 12.22
N THR A 166 -2.60 -12.21 12.31
CA THR A 166 -3.82 -11.43 12.02
C THR A 166 -3.98 -11.20 10.53
N ILE A 167 -2.90 -10.87 9.82
CA ILE A 167 -2.89 -10.73 8.36
C ILE A 167 -3.27 -12.05 7.68
N ASP A 168 -2.69 -13.16 8.11
CA ASP A 168 -2.98 -14.49 7.51
C ASP A 168 -4.44 -14.88 7.68
N ARG A 169 -5.04 -14.60 8.85
CA ARG A 169 -6.48 -14.83 9.06
C ARG A 169 -7.33 -13.95 8.16
N ALA A 170 -6.95 -12.70 7.94
CA ALA A 170 -7.67 -11.80 7.05
C ALA A 170 -7.59 -12.25 5.59
N ILE A 171 -6.42 -12.71 5.13
CA ILE A 171 -6.24 -13.26 3.78
C ILE A 171 -7.09 -14.53 3.60
N ALA A 172 -7.04 -15.45 4.57
CA ALA A 172 -7.84 -16.67 4.52
C ALA A 172 -9.36 -16.39 4.59
N GLN A 173 -9.78 -15.31 5.24
CA GLN A 173 -11.17 -14.87 5.23
C GLN A 173 -11.56 -14.28 3.87
N ALA A 174 -10.72 -13.42 3.29
CA ALA A 174 -10.97 -12.85 1.96
C ALA A 174 -11.03 -13.93 0.87
N GLN A 175 -10.12 -14.90 0.90
CA GLN A 175 -10.12 -16.02 -0.04
C GLN A 175 -11.36 -16.91 0.11
N ARG A 176 -11.79 -17.17 1.35
CA ARG A 176 -13.03 -17.92 1.59
C ARG A 176 -14.25 -17.16 1.10
N ALA A 177 -14.32 -15.85 1.33
CA ALA A 177 -15.42 -15.02 0.85
C ALA A 177 -15.53 -15.04 -0.68
N VAL A 178 -14.40 -14.91 -1.38
CA VAL A 178 -14.32 -15.00 -2.85
C VAL A 178 -14.65 -16.40 -3.38
N ALA A 179 -14.39 -17.46 -2.61
CA ALA A 179 -14.74 -18.83 -3.00
C ALA A 179 -16.21 -19.18 -2.73
N THR A 180 -16.92 -18.39 -1.92
CA THR A 180 -18.35 -18.58 -1.60
C THR A 180 -19.29 -17.68 -2.41
N ASP A 181 -18.75 -16.77 -3.21
CA ASP A 181 -19.45 -15.99 -4.25
C ASP A 181 -19.26 -16.64 -5.63
#